data_AF-A0A1V0QDL7-F1
#
_entry.id   AF-A0A1V0QDL7-F1
#
_cell.length_a   1.000
_cell.length_b   1.000
_cell.length_c   1.000
_cell.angle_alpha   90.00
_cell.angle_beta   90.00
_cell.angle_gamma   90.00
#
_symmetry.space_group_name_H-M   'P 1'
#
loop_
_entity.id
_entity.type
_entity.pdbx_description
1 polymer ?
#
loop_
_entity_poly.entity_id
_entity_poly.type
_entity_poly.pdbx_seq_one_letter_code
_entity_poly.pdbx_strand_id
1 'polypeptide(L)'
;MEYPLTFINLSWAEIGIFENTAFPLASLRKEDEPIEKAVERYVIGYMAFWNIAFIKKRMIYPSLQDDVIRKRGQDKIRQYVERHLPIEPFPKFYLVFLNQPQIGCDADGFSDVFCM
;
A
#
# COMPACT_ATOMS: atom_id res chain seq x y z
N MET A 1 22.07 -3.00 -3.61
CA MET A 1 21.28 -2.25 -4.60
C MET A 1 20.22 -1.51 -3.81
N GLU A 2 20.27 -0.18 -3.81
CA GLU A 2 19.22 0.64 -3.21
C GLU A 2 18.03 0.63 -4.17
N TYR A 3 17.05 -0.23 -3.92
CA TYR A 3 15.77 -0.09 -4.59
C TYR A 3 15.10 1.14 -3.97
N PRO A 4 14.82 2.22 -4.73
CA PRO A 4 14.14 3.36 -4.16
C PRO A 4 12.75 2.94 -3.72
N LEU A 5 12.44 3.17 -2.44
CA LEU A 5 11.11 2.97 -1.88
C LEU A 5 10.25 4.18 -2.24
N THR A 6 9.31 3.99 -3.16
CA THR A 6 8.35 5.00 -3.58
C THR A 6 7.05 4.83 -2.81
N PHE A 7 6.39 5.95 -2.47
CA PHE A 7 5.11 5.95 -1.79
C PHE A 7 3.99 6.39 -2.72
N ILE A 8 2.88 5.67 -2.67
CA ILE A 8 1.63 6.00 -3.37
C ILE A 8 0.54 6.16 -2.30
N ASN A 9 -0.05 7.36 -2.25
CA ASN A 9 -1.12 7.66 -1.31
C ASN A 9 -2.46 7.23 -1.92
N LEU A 10 -3.18 6.35 -1.23
CA LEU A 10 -4.57 6.05 -1.51
C LEU A 10 -5.45 6.76 -0.48
N SER A 11 -6.74 6.92 -0.78
CA SER A 11 -7.67 7.56 0.15
C SER A 11 -7.85 6.78 1.46
N TRP A 12 -7.41 5.54 1.54
CA TRP A 12 -7.62 4.62 2.66
C TRP A 12 -6.33 3.89 3.10
N ALA A 13 -5.21 4.17 2.44
CA ALA A 13 -3.97 3.43 2.64
C ALA A 13 -2.74 4.19 2.19
N GLU A 14 -1.62 3.90 2.85
CA GLU A 14 -0.28 4.22 2.35
C GLU A 14 0.32 2.96 1.72
N ILE A 15 0.85 3.10 0.50
CA ILE A 15 1.49 2.01 -0.23
C ILE A 15 2.96 2.34 -0.43
N GLY A 16 3.86 1.49 0.07
CA GLY A 16 5.29 1.53 -0.20
C GLY A 16 5.68 0.49 -1.25
N ILE A 17 6.47 0.89 -2.23
CA ILE A 17 6.79 0.05 -3.40
C ILE A 17 8.27 0.18 -3.71
N PHE A 18 8.96 -0.96 -3.79
CA PHE A 18 10.29 -1.00 -4.38
C PHE A 18 10.16 -1.14 -5.88
N GLU A 19 10.71 -0.18 -6.61
CA GLU A 19 10.62 -0.19 -8.07
C GLU A 19 11.47 -1.33 -8.66
N ASN A 20 10.83 -2.18 -9.46
CA ASN A 20 11.48 -3.29 -10.17
C ASN A 20 11.64 -2.91 -11.65
N THR A 21 12.86 -2.94 -12.16
CA THR A 21 13.15 -2.62 -13.57
C THR A 21 12.50 -3.58 -14.56
N ALA A 22 12.24 -4.84 -14.17
CA ALA A 22 11.55 -5.82 -15.00
C ALA A 22 10.03 -5.59 -15.06
N PHE A 23 9.45 -4.99 -14.01
CA PHE A 23 8.01 -4.72 -13.89
C PHE A 23 7.80 -3.31 -13.31
N PRO A 24 8.04 -2.25 -14.10
CA PRO A 24 7.98 -0.88 -13.62
C PRO A 24 6.55 -0.50 -13.24
N LEU A 25 6.37 0.40 -12.28
CA LEU A 25 5.05 0.87 -11.83
C LEU A 25 4.19 1.43 -12.99
N ALA A 26 4.84 2.07 -13.96
CA ALA A 26 4.19 2.58 -15.15
C ALA A 26 3.47 1.48 -15.96
N SER A 27 3.93 0.22 -15.91
CA SER A 27 3.28 -0.89 -16.64
C SER A 27 1.93 -1.30 -16.04
N LEU A 28 1.61 -0.87 -14.82
CA LEU A 28 0.31 -1.13 -14.19
C LEU A 28 -0.80 -0.25 -14.75
N ARG A 29 -0.44 0.86 -15.41
CA ARG A 29 -1.36 1.89 -15.88
C ARG A 29 -2.06 1.47 -17.18
N LYS A 30 -3.36 1.71 -17.23
CA LYS A 30 -4.13 1.89 -18.47
C LYS A 30 -3.87 3.29 -19.04
N GLU A 31 -4.11 3.43 -20.34
CA GLU A 31 -3.95 4.70 -21.06
C GLU A 31 -4.63 5.86 -20.32
N ASP A 32 -3.88 6.93 -20.08
CA ASP A 32 -4.27 8.15 -19.37
C ASP A 32 -4.79 8.00 -17.92
N GLU A 33 -4.64 6.83 -17.28
CA GLU A 33 -5.06 6.69 -15.88
C GLU A 33 -3.99 7.19 -14.90
N PRO A 34 -4.38 7.87 -13.80
CA PRO A 34 -3.44 8.22 -12.71
C PRO A 34 -2.83 6.98 -12.07
N ILE A 35 -1.56 7.07 -11.64
CA ILE A 35 -0.84 5.94 -11.06
C ILE A 35 -1.51 5.41 -9.78
N GLU A 36 -2.12 6.29 -9.00
CA GLU A 36 -2.85 5.96 -7.77
C GLU A 36 -4.03 5.03 -8.07
N LYS A 37 -4.76 5.26 -9.18
CA LYS A 37 -5.85 4.39 -9.61
C LYS A 37 -5.36 3.03 -10.10
N ALA A 38 -4.22 3.01 -10.80
CA ALA A 38 -3.60 1.77 -11.26
C ALA A 38 -3.15 0.90 -10.07
N VAL A 39 -2.46 1.52 -9.10
CA VAL A 39 -2.01 0.88 -7.86
C VAL A 39 -3.19 0.43 -7.01
N GLU A 40 -4.21 1.26 -6.82
CA GLU A 40 -5.42 0.88 -6.08
C GLU A 40 -6.09 -0.36 -6.68
N ARG A 41 -6.24 -0.41 -8.01
CA ARG A 41 -6.80 -1.58 -8.70
C ARG A 41 -5.96 -2.83 -8.45
N TYR A 42 -4.64 -2.71 -8.54
CA TYR A 42 -3.72 -3.83 -8.35
C TYR A 42 -3.75 -4.35 -6.92
N VAL A 43 -3.65 -3.45 -5.93
CA VAL A 43 -3.69 -3.76 -4.49
C VAL A 43 -5.02 -4.42 -4.12
N ILE A 44 -6.16 -3.88 -4.59
CA ILE A 44 -7.48 -4.51 -4.37
C ILE A 44 -7.54 -5.91 -5.00
N GLY A 45 -6.97 -6.08 -6.21
CA GLY A 45 -6.86 -7.39 -6.86
C GLY A 45 -6.04 -8.39 -6.04
N TYR A 46 -4.90 -7.97 -5.50
CA TYR A 46 -4.05 -8.79 -4.63
C TYR A 46 -4.75 -9.17 -3.32
N MET A 47 -5.38 -8.21 -2.65
CA MET A 47 -6.15 -8.48 -1.42
C MET A 47 -7.28 -9.48 -1.67
N ALA A 48 -7.96 -9.37 -2.83
CA ALA A 48 -9.00 -10.31 -3.23
C ALA A 48 -8.43 -11.71 -3.55
N PHE A 49 -7.30 -11.78 -4.26
CA PHE A 49 -6.64 -13.02 -4.62
C PHE A 49 -6.16 -13.82 -3.40
N TRP A 50 -5.50 -13.15 -2.45
CA TRP A 50 -4.98 -13.78 -1.23
C TRP A 50 -6.06 -14.07 -0.18
N ASN A 51 -7.34 -13.87 -0.52
CA ASN A 51 -8.46 -14.00 0.39
C ASN A 51 -8.28 -13.20 1.69
N ILE A 52 -7.55 -12.07 1.62
CA ILE A 52 -7.57 -10.98 2.63
C ILE A 52 -8.92 -10.22 2.54
N ALA A 53 -9.89 -10.82 1.84
CA ALA A 53 -11.20 -10.35 1.40
C ALA A 53 -12.21 -10.04 2.52
N PHE A 54 -11.79 -9.99 3.79
CA PHE A 54 -12.62 -9.41 4.85
C PHE A 54 -12.98 -7.94 4.58
N ILE A 55 -12.22 -7.27 3.72
CA ILE A 55 -12.46 -5.88 3.31
C ILE A 55 -13.04 -5.88 1.89
N LYS A 56 -14.37 -5.94 1.78
CA LYS A 56 -15.02 -5.62 0.50
C LYS A 56 -14.72 -4.17 0.16
N LYS A 57 -14.50 -3.82 -1.12
CA LYS A 57 -14.25 -2.42 -1.54
C LYS A 57 -15.27 -1.42 -0.95
N ARG A 58 -16.54 -1.85 -0.81
CA ARG A 58 -17.63 -1.06 -0.20
C ARG A 58 -17.48 -0.77 1.30
N MET A 59 -16.59 -1.46 1.99
CA MET A 59 -16.29 -1.34 3.42
C MET A 59 -15.02 -0.53 3.67
N ILE A 60 -14.35 -0.08 2.60
CA ILE A 60 -13.19 0.79 2.70
C ILE A 60 -13.68 2.20 3.01
N TYR A 61 -13.27 2.72 4.16
CA TYR A 61 -13.58 4.09 4.56
C TYR A 61 -12.47 5.02 4.06
N PRO A 62 -12.78 6.10 3.33
CA PRO A 62 -11.78 7.13 3.07
C PRO A 62 -11.29 7.71 4.40
N SER A 63 -9.98 7.76 4.59
CA SER A 63 -9.33 8.49 5.66
C SER A 63 -9.27 9.98 5.33
N LEU A 64 -9.10 10.81 6.36
CA LEU A 64 -8.79 12.21 6.21
C LEU A 64 -7.47 12.36 5.45
N GLN A 65 -7.47 13.24 4.45
CA GLN A 65 -6.28 13.58 3.66
C GLN A 65 -5.37 14.54 4.43
N ASP A 66 -4.95 14.11 5.62
CA ASP A 66 -4.03 14.85 6.49
C ASP A 66 -2.59 14.38 6.23
N ASP A 67 -1.72 15.31 5.85
CA ASP A 67 -0.32 15.01 5.54
C ASP A 67 0.44 14.44 6.74
N VAL A 68 0.05 14.76 7.97
CA VAL A 68 0.61 14.18 9.20
C VAL A 68 0.26 12.70 9.29
N ILE A 69 -1.00 12.34 9.02
CA ILE A 69 -1.46 10.94 9.04
C ILE A 69 -0.73 10.15 7.95
N ARG A 70 -0.63 10.71 6.72
CA ARG A 70 0.09 10.09 5.61
C ARG A 70 1.55 9.83 5.97
N LYS A 71 2.25 10.85 6.46
CA LYS A 71 3.67 10.75 6.80
C LYS A 71 3.91 9.67 7.85
N ARG A 72 3.07 9.59 8.88
CA ARG A 72 3.15 8.52 9.90
C ARG A 72 2.95 7.12 9.31
N GLY A 73 1.98 6.96 8.40
CA GLY A 73 1.78 5.69 7.69
C GLY A 73 3.00 5.28 6.86
N GLN A 74 3.60 6.24 6.16
CA GLN A 74 4.85 6.02 5.42
C GLN A 74 6.02 5.66 6.35
N ASP A 75 6.16 6.35 7.48
CA ASP A 75 7.21 6.08 8.47
C ASP A 75 7.08 4.66 9.05
N LYS A 76 5.84 4.20 9.27
CA LYS A 76 5.56 2.82 9.71
C LYS A 76 6.05 1.80 8.66
N ILE A 77 5.83 2.06 7.38
CA ILE A 77 6.35 1.23 6.29
C ILE A 77 7.88 1.30 6.24
N ARG A 78 8.50 2.49 6.33
CA ARG A 78 9.97 2.67 6.33
C ARG A 78 10.62 1.83 7.44
N GLN A 79 10.09 1.90 8.66
CA GLN A 79 10.59 1.13 9.79
C GLN A 79 10.43 -0.39 9.58
N TYR A 80 9.34 -0.81 8.94
CA TYR A 80 9.10 -2.23 8.67
C TYR A 80 10.07 -2.80 7.63
N VAL A 81 10.32 -2.08 6.53
CA VAL A 81 11.18 -2.55 5.43
C VAL A 81 12.64 -2.71 5.84
N GLU A 82 13.12 -1.96 6.84
CA GLU A 82 14.48 -2.11 7.39
C GLU A 82 14.78 -3.54 7.87
N ARG A 83 13.74 -4.27 8.30
CA ARG A 83 13.85 -5.64 8.79
C ARG A 83 13.27 -6.68 7.84
N HIS A 84 12.52 -6.24 6.82
CA HIS A 84 11.74 -7.11 5.93
C HIS A 84 11.89 -6.68 4.47
N LEU A 85 13.14 -6.65 3.98
CA LEU A 85 13.43 -6.34 2.58
C LEU A 85 12.69 -7.29 1.62
N PRO A 86 12.39 -6.84 0.40
CA PRO A 86 11.79 -7.70 -0.59
C PRO A 86 12.74 -8.84 -0.96
N ILE A 87 12.14 -10.01 -1.12
CA ILE A 87 12.74 -11.19 -1.73
C ILE A 87 12.31 -11.10 -3.19
N GLU A 88 13.26 -10.93 -4.10
CA GLU A 88 13.02 -10.91 -5.55
C GLU A 88 12.36 -12.22 -6.04
N PRO A 89 11.56 -12.23 -7.13
CA PRO A 89 11.46 -11.20 -8.18
C PRO A 89 10.11 -10.47 -8.30
N PHE A 90 9.15 -10.68 -7.39
CA PHE A 90 7.81 -10.11 -7.53
C PHE A 90 7.72 -8.65 -7.06
N PRO A 91 6.85 -7.82 -7.66
CA PRO A 91 6.59 -6.49 -7.12
C PRO A 91 6.00 -6.64 -5.73
N LYS A 92 6.77 -6.23 -4.72
CA LYS A 92 6.31 -6.21 -3.34
C LYS A 92 5.71 -4.86 -3.01
N PHE A 93 4.48 -4.88 -2.53
CA PHE A 93 3.82 -3.69 -2.01
C PHE A 93 3.72 -3.85 -0.49
N TYR A 94 4.13 -2.83 0.23
CA TYR A 94 3.89 -2.69 1.66
C TYR A 94 2.68 -1.81 1.85
N LEU A 95 1.70 -2.28 2.60
CA LEU A 95 0.42 -1.61 2.79
C LEU A 95 0.20 -1.34 4.28
N VAL A 96 -0.14 -0.11 4.60
CA VAL A 96 -0.74 0.27 5.89
C VAL A 96 -2.12 0.84 5.61
N PHE A 97 -3.15 0.25 6.22
CA PHE A 97 -4.50 0.78 6.18
C PHE A 97 -4.63 1.96 7.15
N LEU A 98 -5.29 3.01 6.67
CA LEU A 98 -5.57 4.22 7.44
C LEU A 98 -7.01 4.17 7.95
N ASN A 99 -7.21 4.21 9.27
CA ASN A 99 -8.51 4.32 9.92
C ASN A 99 -9.54 3.31 9.38
N GLN A 100 -9.18 2.02 9.37
CA GLN A 100 -10.07 0.94 8.95
C GLN A 100 -10.47 0.07 10.15
N PRO A 101 -11.56 0.40 10.87
CA PRO A 101 -11.95 -0.30 12.10
C PRO A 101 -12.10 -1.81 11.94
N GLN A 102 -12.50 -2.26 10.75
CA GLN A 102 -12.70 -3.68 10.43
C GLN A 102 -11.42 -4.51 10.35
N ILE A 103 -10.24 -3.88 10.30
CA ILE A 103 -8.94 -4.55 10.13
C ILE A 103 -8.20 -4.68 11.48
N GLY A 104 -8.71 -4.01 12.52
CA GLY A 104 -7.95 -3.73 13.73
C GLY A 104 -6.92 -2.63 13.47
N CYS A 105 -6.75 -1.73 14.44
CA CYS A 105 -5.85 -0.60 14.33
C CYS A 105 -5.13 -0.38 15.66
N ASP A 106 -3.93 0.20 15.60
CA ASP A 106 -3.24 0.74 16.76
C ASP A 106 -3.94 1.99 17.31
N ALA A 107 -3.38 2.58 18.38
CA ALA A 107 -3.92 3.76 19.04
C ALA A 107 -4.01 4.99 18.13
N ASP A 108 -3.25 5.03 17.05
CA ASP A 108 -3.23 6.11 16.06
C ASP A 108 -4.10 5.79 14.82
N GLY A 109 -4.81 4.65 14.81
CA GLY A 109 -5.72 4.28 13.73
C GLY A 109 -5.06 3.60 12.54
N PHE A 110 -3.81 3.11 12.67
CA PHE A 110 -3.11 2.39 11.61
C PHE A 110 -3.18 0.87 11.80
N SER A 111 -3.33 0.12 10.72
CA SER A 111 -3.10 -1.33 10.78
C SER A 111 -1.61 -1.67 10.97
N ASP A 112 -1.30 -2.95 11.17
CA ASP A 112 0.03 -3.49 10.90
C ASP A 112 0.44 -3.27 9.43
N VAL A 113 1.75 -3.39 9.15
CA VAL A 113 2.27 -3.36 7.77
C VAL A 113 2.06 -4.73 7.13
N PHE A 114 1.27 -4.76 6.06
CA PHE A 114 1.09 -5.94 5.23
C PHE A 114 2.13 -5.95 4.12
N CYS A 115 2.86 -7.06 3.97
CA CYS A 115 3.74 -7.31 2.83
C CYS A 115 3.00 -8.20 1.83
N MET A 116 2.78 -7.73 0.61
CA MET A 116 2.04 -8.42 -0.46
C MET A 116 2.85 -8.54 -1.74
#